data_AF-A0A843B1P8-F1
#
_entry.id   AF-A0A843B1P8-F1
#
_cell.length_a   1.000
_cell.length_b   1.000
_cell.length_c   1.000
_cell.angle_alpha   90.00
_cell.angle_beta   90.00
_cell.angle_gamma   90.00
#
_symmetry.space_group_name_H-M   'P 1'
#
loop_
_entity.id
_entity.type
_entity.pdbx_description
1 polymer ?
#
loop_
_entity_poly.entity_id
_entity_poly.type
_entity_poly.pdbx_seq_one_letter_code
_entity_poly.pdbx_strand_id
1 'polypeptide(L)'
;MNARGFSVSLVVLLLSAAFVISMLNLGIASGASTAPVSISGDPDLASKAASNGWPGNGTQSNPYVIADVRVDDPANGLGIFVSGTTKHLVIENCQITNTSSYAIDITGASNITIRGSVISSDHCAVLLYSSTGCTVANNSITGSKTGVQLMSSDRNVISGNNISGSQYNGIELFTSNNNTITGNTVTGSGGYGIYLSSSDGNLIFANSFVSNNGAAARYDAAHPQAYDLGTNEWSRGGVNNEWSDWTSDDIYPYEGSAAADDLANTLPMDDLLPILAVVGVGIIALVAVAAVLIKRKKVTGPSQGGVQPSAPPVQHPTAGGAVTPPPMKAPKKRTWIPALVLGAVLVVVVLVAASTMGWLPIGSGKLTGARDIGGQWEGTATYWSYNIYGEKALLIEANVEMKLTLNGNHVTGIIDMDITSQTPLSDLYVLEPDGHFQIDGTYESTTLTFETYKTEFRFEFLTDMATGQMTNLDTYAYLGLGSEPSAIHLQRA
;
A
#
# COMPACT_ATOMS: atom_id res chain seq x y z
N MET A 1 8.41 -26.23 28.17
CA MET A 1 7.18 -26.02 27.37
C MET A 1 6.66 -24.64 27.68
N ASN A 2 6.89 -23.65 26.80
CA ASN A 2 6.22 -22.35 26.87
C ASN A 2 5.97 -21.86 25.45
N ALA A 3 4.70 -21.96 25.03
CA ALA A 3 4.18 -21.56 23.74
C ALA A 3 3.84 -20.06 23.74
N ARG A 4 4.86 -19.19 23.80
CA ARG A 4 4.67 -17.72 23.77
C ARG A 4 5.38 -17.00 22.63
N GLY A 5 6.19 -17.68 21.82
CA GLY A 5 6.90 -17.08 20.68
C GLY A 5 6.26 -17.31 19.29
N PHE A 6 5.19 -18.10 19.19
CA PHE A 6 4.68 -18.57 17.89
C PHE A 6 3.59 -17.68 17.27
N SER A 7 3.07 -16.70 18.00
CA SER A 7 1.80 -16.03 17.62
C SER A 7 2.00 -14.75 16.81
N VAL A 8 3.11 -14.03 16.96
CA VAL A 8 3.33 -12.76 16.25
C VAL A 8 3.85 -13.02 14.83
N SER A 9 4.81 -13.93 14.66
CA SER A 9 5.32 -14.32 13.34
C SER A 9 4.27 -14.96 12.45
N LEU A 10 3.31 -15.70 13.01
CA LEU A 10 2.23 -16.32 12.22
C LEU A 10 1.21 -15.28 11.73
N VAL A 11 0.97 -14.20 12.48
CA VAL A 11 0.02 -13.14 12.09
C VAL A 11 0.63 -12.25 11.00
N VAL A 12 1.92 -11.93 11.06
CA VAL A 12 2.64 -11.24 9.97
C VAL A 12 2.71 -12.11 8.71
N LEU A 13 2.95 -13.42 8.86
CA LEU A 13 2.94 -14.39 7.76
C LEU A 13 1.53 -14.59 7.15
N LEU A 14 0.47 -14.51 7.96
CA LEU A 14 -0.92 -14.61 7.49
C LEU A 14 -1.40 -13.31 6.84
N LEU A 15 -0.91 -12.16 7.28
CA LEU A 15 -1.18 -10.86 6.66
C LEU A 15 -0.42 -10.72 5.33
N SER A 16 0.82 -11.20 5.23
CA SER A 16 1.55 -11.26 3.96
C SER A 16 0.93 -12.27 3.00
N ALA A 17 0.50 -13.46 3.47
CA ALA A 17 -0.24 -14.41 2.66
C ALA A 17 -1.62 -13.89 2.21
N ALA A 18 -2.34 -13.15 3.06
CA ALA A 18 -3.61 -12.52 2.70
C ALA A 18 -3.42 -11.37 1.69
N PHE A 19 -2.30 -10.65 1.75
CA PHE A 19 -1.93 -9.62 0.77
C PHE A 19 -1.53 -10.25 -0.59
N VAL A 20 -0.81 -11.37 -0.56
CA VAL A 20 -0.47 -12.17 -1.76
C VAL A 20 -1.74 -12.78 -2.38
N ILE A 21 -2.70 -13.25 -1.57
CA ILE A 21 -4.00 -13.77 -2.07
C ILE A 21 -4.91 -12.64 -2.58
N SER A 22 -4.77 -11.43 -2.03
CA SER A 22 -5.42 -10.21 -2.53
C SER A 22 -4.84 -9.78 -3.89
N MET A 23 -3.52 -9.87 -4.08
CA MET A 23 -2.86 -9.61 -5.38
C MET A 23 -3.10 -10.70 -6.42
N LEU A 24 -3.27 -11.97 -6.02
CA LEU A 24 -3.68 -13.05 -6.91
C LEU A 24 -5.13 -12.92 -7.42
N ASN A 25 -5.97 -12.09 -6.78
CA ASN A 25 -7.38 -11.90 -7.14
C ASN A 25 -7.73 -10.51 -7.69
N LEU A 26 -6.80 -9.55 -7.70
CA LEU A 26 -6.94 -8.35 -8.52
C LEU A 26 -6.62 -8.72 -9.96
N GLY A 27 -7.68 -9.16 -10.64
CA GLY A 27 -7.81 -9.31 -12.09
C GLY A 27 -6.49 -9.44 -12.86
N ILE A 28 -6.17 -10.67 -13.25
CA ILE A 28 -5.40 -10.92 -14.46
C ILE A 28 -6.11 -10.17 -15.59
N ALA A 29 -5.71 -8.92 -15.82
CA ALA A 29 -5.91 -8.30 -17.11
C ALA A 29 -5.10 -9.19 -18.05
N SER A 30 -5.82 -10.04 -18.80
CA SER A 30 -5.27 -10.88 -19.85
C SER A 30 -4.86 -10.00 -21.04
N GLY A 31 -3.98 -9.03 -20.79
CA GLY A 31 -3.27 -8.31 -21.84
C GLY A 31 -2.36 -9.29 -22.57
N ALA A 32 -2.31 -9.20 -23.90
CA ALA A 32 -1.37 -9.98 -24.68
C ALA A 32 0.07 -9.65 -24.24
N SER A 33 0.93 -10.67 -24.13
CA SER A 33 2.37 -10.46 -23.88
C SER A 33 2.94 -9.56 -24.97
N THR A 34 3.64 -8.51 -24.56
CA THR A 34 4.34 -7.57 -25.45
C THR A 34 5.77 -8.02 -25.64
N ALA A 35 6.38 -7.60 -26.76
CA ALA A 35 7.82 -7.73 -26.94
C ALA A 35 8.59 -6.97 -25.84
N PRO A 36 9.86 -7.35 -25.57
CA PRO A 36 10.74 -6.60 -24.69
C PRO A 36 10.76 -5.11 -25.01
N VAL A 37 10.81 -4.29 -23.96
CA VAL A 37 11.01 -2.85 -24.11
C VAL A 37 12.50 -2.59 -23.99
N SER A 38 13.08 -1.92 -24.97
CA SER A 38 14.47 -1.48 -24.94
C SER A 38 14.52 -0.01 -25.30
N ILE A 39 15.13 0.81 -24.46
CA ILE A 39 15.23 2.26 -24.59
C ILE A 39 16.69 2.69 -24.43
N SER A 40 17.20 3.47 -25.38
CA SER A 40 18.59 3.97 -25.37
C SER A 40 18.67 5.48 -25.58
N GLY A 41 18.78 6.19 -24.46
CA GLY A 41 18.89 7.64 -24.38
C GLY A 41 17.58 8.38 -24.61
N ASP A 42 17.62 9.71 -24.40
CA ASP A 42 16.46 10.59 -24.49
C ASP A 42 15.75 10.57 -25.86
N PRO A 43 16.46 10.56 -27.02
CA PRO A 43 15.79 10.54 -28.33
C PRO A 43 15.01 9.24 -28.59
N ASP A 44 15.56 8.10 -28.18
CA ASP A 44 14.90 6.79 -28.36
C ASP A 44 13.69 6.66 -27.43
N LEU A 45 13.83 7.11 -26.19
CA LEU A 45 12.72 7.19 -25.24
C LEU A 45 11.56 8.00 -25.81
N ALA A 46 11.83 9.19 -26.37
CA ALA A 46 10.80 10.03 -26.97
C ALA A 46 10.12 9.37 -28.19
N SER A 47 10.92 8.74 -29.06
CA SER A 47 10.40 8.04 -30.25
C SER A 47 9.54 6.83 -29.87
N LYS A 48 9.97 6.03 -28.90
CA LYS A 48 9.23 4.87 -28.40
C LYS A 48 7.97 5.29 -27.66
N ALA A 49 8.04 6.34 -26.87
CA ALA A 49 6.86 6.86 -26.20
C ALA A 49 5.79 7.32 -27.19
N ALA A 50 6.18 8.04 -28.25
CA ALA A 50 5.26 8.47 -29.30
C ALA A 50 4.64 7.30 -30.07
N SER A 51 5.40 6.23 -30.34
CA SER A 51 4.93 5.08 -31.12
C SER A 51 4.12 4.06 -30.31
N ASN A 52 4.40 3.93 -29.01
CA ASN A 52 3.74 2.96 -28.14
C ASN A 52 2.61 3.57 -27.30
N GLY A 53 2.35 4.88 -27.45
CA GLY A 53 1.33 5.55 -26.66
C GLY A 53 1.67 5.57 -25.17
N TRP A 54 2.93 5.89 -24.85
CA TRP A 54 3.39 6.15 -23.48
C TRP A 54 3.53 7.66 -23.25
N PRO A 55 2.44 8.47 -23.40
CA PRO A 55 2.53 9.88 -23.10
C PRO A 55 2.86 10.05 -21.61
N GLY A 56 3.46 11.18 -21.28
CA GLY A 56 3.99 11.39 -19.96
C GLY A 56 3.01 11.72 -18.84
N ASN A 57 3.70 12.26 -17.82
CA ASN A 57 3.42 12.66 -16.44
C ASN A 57 4.01 11.74 -15.36
N GLY A 58 5.00 10.94 -15.75
CA GLY A 58 6.15 10.64 -14.91
C GLY A 58 7.06 11.87 -14.77
N THR A 59 6.52 13.00 -14.31
CA THR A 59 7.05 14.39 -14.35
C THR A 59 8.48 14.53 -13.81
N GLN A 60 9.42 15.21 -14.48
CA GLN A 60 9.52 16.67 -14.43
C GLN A 60 8.96 17.40 -15.67
N SER A 61 7.75 17.93 -15.43
CA SER A 61 6.80 18.68 -16.27
C SER A 61 6.40 18.20 -17.67
N ASN A 62 6.77 16.99 -18.10
CA ASN A 62 5.82 15.93 -18.51
C ASN A 62 6.50 14.64 -19.07
N PRO A 63 7.46 13.98 -18.40
CA PRO A 63 8.12 12.80 -18.95
C PRO A 63 7.32 11.50 -18.78
N TYR A 64 7.77 10.45 -19.44
CA TYR A 64 6.95 9.34 -19.94
C TYR A 64 6.48 8.35 -18.88
N VAL A 65 5.39 7.63 -19.17
CA VAL A 65 4.87 6.55 -18.32
C VAL A 65 4.74 5.28 -19.14
N ILE A 66 5.46 4.23 -18.74
CA ILE A 66 5.27 2.87 -19.21
C ILE A 66 4.36 2.18 -18.19
N ALA A 67 3.06 2.13 -18.49
CA ALA A 67 2.05 1.51 -17.64
C ALA A 67 1.50 0.23 -18.25
N ASP A 68 1.10 -0.71 -17.40
CA ASP A 68 0.31 -1.90 -17.77
C ASP A 68 0.98 -2.80 -18.83
N VAL A 69 2.31 -2.76 -18.92
CA VAL A 69 3.08 -3.59 -19.84
C VAL A 69 3.23 -4.99 -19.27
N ARG A 70 2.94 -6.00 -20.09
CA ARG A 70 3.16 -7.41 -19.77
C ARG A 70 4.26 -7.98 -20.66
N VAL A 71 5.41 -8.31 -20.09
CA VAL A 71 6.46 -9.08 -20.77
C VAL A 71 6.58 -10.43 -20.10
N ASP A 72 6.41 -11.50 -20.87
CA ASP A 72 6.41 -12.86 -20.38
C ASP A 72 7.20 -13.74 -21.37
N ASP A 73 8.25 -14.41 -20.87
CA ASP A 73 9.20 -15.24 -21.63
C ASP A 73 9.78 -14.51 -22.87
N PRO A 74 10.47 -13.37 -22.67
CA PRO A 74 10.97 -12.57 -23.77
C PRO A 74 12.09 -13.27 -24.55
N ALA A 75 12.07 -13.11 -25.88
CA ALA A 75 13.21 -13.46 -26.71
C ALA A 75 14.46 -12.69 -26.25
N ASN A 76 15.56 -13.41 -25.97
CA ASN A 76 16.82 -12.92 -25.39
C ASN A 76 16.80 -12.63 -23.87
N GLY A 77 15.71 -12.92 -23.17
CA GLY A 77 15.69 -12.95 -21.71
C GLY A 77 15.69 -11.59 -21.00
N LEU A 78 15.51 -10.47 -21.72
CA LEU A 78 15.40 -9.12 -21.16
C LEU A 78 13.94 -8.65 -21.17
N GLY A 79 13.46 -8.08 -20.07
CA GLY A 79 12.12 -7.51 -19.97
C GLY A 79 12.05 -6.07 -20.45
N ILE A 80 12.34 -5.13 -19.54
CA ILE A 80 12.44 -3.69 -19.81
C ILE A 80 13.89 -3.26 -19.58
N PHE A 81 14.54 -2.79 -20.64
CA PHE A 81 15.87 -2.20 -20.60
C PHE A 81 15.79 -0.70 -20.88
N VAL A 82 16.35 0.10 -19.98
CA VAL A 82 16.45 1.56 -20.12
C VAL A 82 17.89 1.96 -19.89
N SER A 83 18.49 2.64 -20.88
CA SER A 83 19.86 3.12 -20.77
C SER A 83 20.00 4.59 -21.11
N GLY A 84 20.90 5.29 -20.40
CA GLY A 84 21.40 6.60 -20.81
C GLY A 84 20.38 7.75 -20.86
N THR A 85 19.20 7.61 -20.26
CA THR A 85 18.19 8.67 -20.24
C THR A 85 18.30 9.52 -18.98
N THR A 86 18.11 10.83 -19.16
CA THR A 86 18.02 11.80 -18.05
C THR A 86 16.59 12.30 -17.83
N LYS A 87 15.67 11.90 -18.72
CA LYS A 87 14.24 12.21 -18.60
C LYS A 87 13.64 11.38 -17.49
N HIS A 88 12.68 11.97 -16.80
CA HIS A 88 11.91 11.19 -15.85
C HIS A 88 11.14 10.08 -16.60
N LEU A 89 11.02 8.94 -15.96
CA LEU A 89 10.28 7.81 -16.52
C LEU A 89 9.66 7.05 -15.37
N VAL A 90 8.36 6.83 -15.45
CA VAL A 90 7.65 5.93 -14.54
C VAL A 90 7.39 4.62 -15.25
N ILE A 91 7.78 3.51 -14.65
CA ILE A 91 7.41 2.15 -15.03
C ILE A 91 6.45 1.68 -13.93
N GLU A 92 5.18 1.52 -14.27
CA GLU A 92 4.15 1.20 -13.27
C GLU A 92 3.16 0.12 -13.69
N ASN A 93 2.66 -0.63 -12.72
CA ASN A 93 1.63 -1.65 -12.92
C ASN A 93 2.00 -2.69 -13.99
N CYS A 94 3.29 -2.95 -14.16
CA CYS A 94 3.81 -3.88 -15.16
C CYS A 94 3.87 -5.31 -14.61
N GLN A 95 3.77 -6.29 -15.51
CA GLN A 95 3.99 -7.71 -15.24
C GLN A 95 5.18 -8.18 -16.07
N ILE A 96 6.36 -8.26 -15.45
CA ILE A 96 7.60 -8.65 -16.14
C ILE A 96 8.08 -9.96 -15.54
N THR A 97 7.78 -11.07 -16.22
CA THR A 97 7.94 -12.42 -15.68
C THR A 97 8.70 -13.34 -16.63
N ASN A 98 9.26 -14.40 -16.08
CA ASN A 98 9.93 -15.48 -16.83
C ASN A 98 11.07 -14.95 -17.73
N THR A 99 11.77 -13.91 -17.30
CA THR A 99 12.94 -13.39 -18.03
C THR A 99 14.18 -14.19 -17.67
N SER A 100 14.96 -14.68 -18.63
CA SER A 100 16.16 -15.47 -18.31
C SER A 100 17.38 -14.63 -17.88
N SER A 101 17.30 -13.29 -17.92
CA SER A 101 18.38 -12.35 -17.57
C SER A 101 17.90 -11.25 -16.61
N TYR A 102 17.68 -10.02 -17.05
CA TYR A 102 17.16 -8.93 -16.23
C TYR A 102 15.68 -8.70 -16.55
N ALA A 103 14.82 -8.69 -15.54
CA ALA A 103 13.43 -8.31 -15.76
C ALA A 103 13.35 -6.80 -16.03
N ILE A 104 13.94 -5.97 -15.16
CA ILE A 104 14.11 -4.55 -15.42
C ILE A 104 15.59 -4.18 -15.21
N ASP A 105 16.21 -3.58 -16.23
CA ASP A 105 17.61 -3.12 -16.20
C ASP A 105 17.65 -1.63 -16.55
N ILE A 106 18.13 -0.85 -15.58
CA ILE A 106 18.34 0.60 -15.68
C ILE A 106 19.85 0.86 -15.64
N THR A 107 20.42 1.24 -16.78
CA THR A 107 21.87 1.39 -16.95
C THR A 107 22.26 2.80 -17.35
N GLY A 108 23.03 3.51 -16.51
CA GLY A 108 23.51 4.86 -16.80
C GLY A 108 22.39 5.89 -16.94
N ALA A 109 21.27 5.71 -16.21
CA ALA A 109 20.10 6.57 -16.31
C ALA A 109 19.81 7.26 -14.97
N SER A 110 18.96 8.30 -15.01
CA SER A 110 18.51 9.01 -13.82
C SER A 110 17.02 9.31 -13.86
N ASN A 111 16.45 9.58 -12.68
CA ASN A 111 15.05 9.96 -12.51
C ASN A 111 14.04 8.87 -12.94
N ILE A 112 14.39 7.60 -12.74
CA ILE A 112 13.51 6.47 -13.08
C ILE A 112 12.74 6.03 -11.84
N THR A 113 11.43 5.87 -11.96
CA THR A 113 10.59 5.29 -10.91
C THR A 113 10.01 3.96 -11.38
N ILE A 114 10.25 2.87 -10.65
CA ILE A 114 9.67 1.55 -10.89
C ILE A 114 8.72 1.26 -9.74
N ARG A 115 7.42 1.12 -10.01
CA ARG A 115 6.42 0.91 -8.94
C ARG A 115 5.25 0.00 -9.27
N GLY A 116 4.62 -0.53 -8.22
CA GLY A 116 3.35 -1.26 -8.33
C GLY A 116 3.40 -2.47 -9.27
N SER A 117 4.59 -3.00 -9.56
CA SER A 117 4.79 -4.02 -10.60
C SER A 117 5.03 -5.40 -10.00
N VAL A 118 4.69 -6.44 -10.78
CA VAL A 118 4.98 -7.84 -10.47
C VAL A 118 6.17 -8.28 -11.32
N ILE A 119 7.26 -8.68 -10.67
CA ILE A 119 8.57 -8.85 -11.32
C ILE A 119 9.17 -10.20 -10.93
N SER A 120 9.58 -11.00 -11.93
CA SER A 120 10.35 -12.22 -11.74
C SER A 120 11.34 -12.45 -12.88
N SER A 121 12.49 -13.03 -12.54
CA SER A 121 13.57 -13.35 -13.48
C SER A 121 14.30 -14.62 -13.04
N ASP A 122 15.02 -15.29 -13.94
CA ASP A 122 15.98 -16.37 -13.57
C ASP A 122 17.33 -15.82 -13.10
N HIS A 123 17.59 -14.51 -13.26
CA HIS A 123 18.81 -13.86 -12.80
C HIS A 123 18.53 -12.68 -11.86
N CYS A 124 18.40 -11.44 -12.34
CA CYS A 124 18.12 -10.31 -11.45
C CYS A 124 16.77 -9.67 -11.82
N ALA A 125 15.93 -9.40 -10.83
CA ALA A 125 14.61 -8.82 -11.08
C ALA A 125 14.72 -7.33 -11.44
N VAL A 126 15.41 -6.54 -10.62
CA VAL A 126 15.65 -5.12 -10.90
C VAL A 126 17.13 -4.80 -10.73
N LEU A 127 17.79 -4.36 -11.80
CA LEU A 127 19.16 -3.86 -11.79
C LEU A 127 19.16 -2.33 -11.97
N LEU A 128 19.83 -1.63 -11.06
CA LEU A 128 20.32 -0.27 -11.26
C LEU A 128 21.84 -0.31 -11.42
N TYR A 129 22.35 0.02 -12.60
CA TYR A 129 23.78 0.07 -12.88
C TYR A 129 24.19 1.50 -13.26
N SER A 130 25.19 2.06 -12.58
CA SER A 130 25.65 3.44 -12.80
C SER A 130 24.52 4.48 -12.84
N SER A 131 23.49 4.31 -12.00
CA SER A 131 22.25 5.09 -12.05
C SER A 131 21.99 5.84 -10.75
N THR A 132 21.32 7.00 -10.83
CA THR A 132 21.12 7.89 -9.68
C THR A 132 19.75 8.57 -9.67
N GLY A 133 19.24 8.92 -8.50
CA GLY A 133 17.92 9.54 -8.36
C GLY A 133 16.79 8.64 -8.82
N CYS A 134 16.99 7.31 -8.81
CA CYS A 134 15.97 6.34 -9.17
C CYS A 134 15.23 5.85 -7.92
N THR A 135 13.97 5.47 -8.10
CA THR A 135 13.09 4.92 -7.06
C THR A 135 12.58 3.55 -7.48
N VAL A 136 12.76 2.53 -6.64
CA VAL A 136 12.12 1.21 -6.78
C VAL A 136 11.17 1.04 -5.62
N ALA A 137 9.86 1.17 -5.85
CA ALA A 137 8.88 1.26 -4.79
C ALA A 137 7.66 0.34 -4.95
N ASN A 138 7.20 -0.30 -3.88
CA ASN A 138 5.91 -1.02 -3.86
C ASN A 138 5.79 -2.11 -4.95
N ASN A 139 6.87 -2.83 -5.23
CA ASN A 139 6.87 -3.94 -6.19
C ASN A 139 6.75 -5.29 -5.48
N SER A 140 6.15 -6.27 -6.17
CA SER A 140 6.16 -7.68 -5.77
C SER A 140 7.20 -8.44 -6.58
N ILE A 141 8.31 -8.83 -5.95
CA ILE A 141 9.46 -9.47 -6.58
C ILE A 141 9.61 -10.91 -6.08
N THR A 142 9.61 -11.88 -6.99
CA THR A 142 9.62 -13.30 -6.62
C THR A 142 10.55 -14.15 -7.47
N GLY A 143 11.29 -15.07 -6.83
CA GLY A 143 11.93 -16.20 -7.50
C GLY A 143 13.20 -15.89 -8.31
N SER A 144 13.72 -14.66 -8.22
CA SER A 144 14.96 -14.24 -8.89
C SER A 144 16.22 -14.74 -8.19
N LYS A 145 17.38 -14.79 -8.87
CA LYS A 145 18.65 -15.01 -8.14
C LYS A 145 18.93 -13.85 -7.20
N THR A 146 18.80 -12.63 -7.70
CA THR A 146 18.84 -11.40 -6.89
C THR A 146 17.54 -10.63 -7.08
N GLY A 147 16.95 -10.12 -6.00
CA GLY A 147 15.71 -9.35 -6.07
C GLY A 147 15.93 -7.96 -6.67
N VAL A 148 16.65 -7.12 -5.95
CA VAL A 148 17.06 -5.77 -6.39
C VAL A 148 18.56 -5.62 -6.25
N GLN A 149 19.24 -5.17 -7.30
CA GLN A 149 20.69 -4.99 -7.31
C GLN A 149 21.07 -3.56 -7.73
N LEU A 150 21.94 -2.93 -6.94
CA LEU A 150 22.55 -1.63 -7.23
C LEU A 150 24.05 -1.82 -7.44
N MET A 151 24.56 -1.38 -8.57
CA MET A 151 25.98 -1.42 -8.91
C MET A 151 26.46 -0.04 -9.32
N SER A 152 27.42 0.52 -8.60
CA SER A 152 27.91 1.88 -8.83
C SER A 152 26.79 2.92 -8.90
N SER A 153 25.74 2.74 -8.09
CA SER A 153 24.48 3.48 -8.19
C SER A 153 24.17 4.20 -6.89
N ASP A 154 24.37 5.51 -6.89
CA ASP A 154 24.27 6.34 -5.69
C ASP A 154 22.94 7.10 -5.64
N ARG A 155 22.49 7.46 -4.43
CA ARG A 155 21.33 8.36 -4.21
C ARG A 155 20.03 7.83 -4.83
N ASN A 156 19.74 6.56 -4.62
CA ASN A 156 18.50 5.90 -5.03
C ASN A 156 17.65 5.55 -3.80
N VAL A 157 16.36 5.31 -4.04
CA VAL A 157 15.39 4.94 -3.01
C VAL A 157 14.80 3.58 -3.32
N ILE A 158 14.96 2.62 -2.43
CA ILE A 158 14.36 1.29 -2.50
C ILE A 158 13.36 1.17 -1.36
N SER A 159 12.05 1.17 -1.67
CA SER A 159 11.04 1.27 -0.60
C SER A 159 9.78 0.43 -0.77
N GLY A 160 9.21 -0.07 0.33
CA GLY A 160 7.90 -0.73 0.27
C GLY A 160 7.83 -2.00 -0.60
N ASN A 161 8.97 -2.57 -1.03
CA ASN A 161 8.97 -3.73 -1.90
C ASN A 161 8.77 -5.01 -1.10
N ASN A 162 8.05 -5.96 -1.68
CA ASN A 162 7.93 -7.32 -1.16
C ASN A 162 8.79 -8.27 -2.01
N ILE A 163 9.94 -8.68 -1.47
CA ILE A 163 10.94 -9.51 -2.14
C ILE A 163 10.95 -10.89 -1.49
N SER A 164 10.73 -11.94 -2.27
CA SER A 164 10.66 -13.29 -1.71
C SER A 164 11.32 -14.37 -2.56
N GLY A 165 11.96 -15.31 -1.87
CA GLY A 165 12.54 -16.51 -2.48
C GLY A 165 13.69 -16.22 -3.44
N SER A 166 14.49 -15.18 -3.17
CA SER A 166 15.69 -14.92 -3.95
C SER A 166 16.71 -16.05 -3.77
N GLN A 167 17.35 -16.55 -4.83
CA GLN A 167 18.32 -17.67 -4.68
C GLN A 167 19.63 -17.24 -4.00
N TYR A 168 20.03 -15.99 -4.20
CA TYR A 168 21.14 -15.33 -3.51
C TYR A 168 20.56 -14.24 -2.61
N ASN A 169 20.87 -12.97 -2.88
CA ASN A 169 20.52 -11.86 -2.01
C ASN A 169 19.15 -11.26 -2.37
N GLY A 170 18.41 -10.81 -1.36
CA GLY A 170 17.16 -10.08 -1.57
C GLY A 170 17.43 -8.72 -2.20
N ILE A 171 18.19 -7.89 -1.49
CA ILE A 171 18.69 -6.58 -1.92
C ILE A 171 20.22 -6.60 -1.88
N GLU A 172 20.88 -6.12 -2.94
CA GLU A 172 22.34 -6.13 -3.03
C GLU A 172 22.88 -4.80 -3.52
N LEU A 173 23.84 -4.24 -2.78
CA LEU A 173 24.54 -3.00 -3.12
C LEU A 173 26.03 -3.28 -3.30
N PHE A 174 26.57 -2.86 -4.45
CA PHE A 174 27.99 -2.93 -4.77
C PHE A 174 28.50 -1.56 -5.20
N THR A 175 29.48 -1.01 -4.47
CA THR A 175 30.03 0.33 -4.75
C THR A 175 28.94 1.40 -4.87
N SER A 176 27.90 1.34 -4.03
CA SER A 176 26.66 2.12 -4.18
C SER A 176 26.34 2.85 -2.89
N ASN A 177 26.49 4.17 -2.88
CA ASN A 177 26.54 4.99 -1.68
C ASN A 177 25.33 5.91 -1.56
N ASN A 178 25.05 6.35 -0.33
CA ASN A 178 24.02 7.36 -0.06
C ASN A 178 22.62 6.97 -0.57
N ASN A 179 22.28 5.68 -0.57
CA ASN A 179 20.95 5.19 -0.91
C ASN A 179 20.07 5.10 0.33
N THR A 180 18.75 5.15 0.14
CA THR A 180 17.77 4.89 1.19
C THR A 180 17.02 3.59 0.91
N ILE A 181 17.07 2.65 1.86
CA ILE A 181 16.42 1.35 1.80
C ILE A 181 15.44 1.26 2.96
N THR A 182 14.14 1.35 2.70
CA THR A 182 13.16 1.46 3.80
C THR A 182 11.80 0.83 3.54
N GLY A 183 11.15 0.28 4.57
CA GLY A 183 9.80 -0.29 4.42
C GLY A 183 9.75 -1.56 3.57
N ASN A 184 10.89 -2.19 3.24
CA ASN A 184 10.90 -3.39 2.41
C ASN A 184 10.70 -4.63 3.27
N THR A 185 9.99 -5.63 2.71
CA THR A 185 9.90 -6.97 3.30
C THR A 185 10.72 -7.93 2.45
N VAL A 186 11.73 -8.56 3.03
CA VAL A 186 12.60 -9.52 2.34
C VAL A 186 12.52 -10.87 3.03
N THR A 187 12.00 -11.88 2.32
CA THR A 187 11.69 -13.18 2.91
C THR A 187 12.36 -14.34 2.17
N GLY A 188 13.03 -15.22 2.91
CA GLY A 188 13.46 -16.53 2.42
C GLY A 188 14.50 -16.46 1.31
N SER A 189 15.38 -15.45 1.32
CA SER A 189 16.52 -15.39 0.41
C SER A 189 17.54 -16.47 0.78
N GLY A 190 18.11 -17.14 -0.22
CA GLY A 190 19.11 -18.20 -0.02
C GLY A 190 20.44 -17.67 0.53
N GLY A 191 20.79 -16.44 0.16
CA GLY A 191 21.81 -15.61 0.81
C GLY A 191 21.18 -14.57 1.73
N TYR A 192 21.82 -13.41 1.87
CA TYR A 192 21.37 -12.36 2.78
C TYR A 192 20.07 -11.72 2.31
N GLY A 193 19.25 -11.26 3.26
CA GLY A 193 18.13 -10.38 2.94
C GLY A 193 18.62 -9.06 2.34
N ILE A 194 19.73 -8.54 2.87
CA ILE A 194 20.44 -7.39 2.32
C ILE A 194 21.96 -7.58 2.42
N TYR A 195 22.67 -7.25 1.33
CA TYR A 195 24.13 -7.36 1.24
C TYR A 195 24.74 -6.04 0.74
N LEU A 196 25.66 -5.48 1.52
CA LEU A 196 26.38 -4.25 1.20
C LEU A 196 27.88 -4.53 1.06
N SER A 197 28.43 -4.22 -0.11
CA SER A 197 29.86 -4.31 -0.39
C SER A 197 30.39 -2.98 -0.91
N SER A 198 31.38 -2.43 -0.20
CA SER A 198 32.00 -1.14 -0.53
C SER A 198 30.97 -0.03 -0.75
N SER A 199 29.92 -0.02 0.08
CA SER A 199 28.73 0.80 -0.08
C SER A 199 28.45 1.50 1.25
N ASP A 200 28.73 2.79 1.30
CA ASP A 200 28.75 3.63 2.51
C ASP A 200 27.71 4.76 2.46
N GLY A 201 27.39 5.31 3.63
CA GLY A 201 26.44 6.40 3.80
C GLY A 201 25.01 6.02 3.44
N ASN A 202 24.69 4.74 3.33
CA ASN A 202 23.33 4.28 3.08
C ASN A 202 22.51 4.32 4.37
N LEU A 203 21.22 4.55 4.21
CA LEU A 203 20.24 4.58 5.28
C LEU A 203 19.26 3.42 5.11
N ILE A 204 19.26 2.50 6.08
CA ILE A 204 18.51 1.25 6.07
C ILE A 204 17.62 1.19 7.31
N PHE A 205 16.31 1.40 7.20
CA PHE A 205 15.42 1.42 8.37
C PHE A 205 14.00 0.98 8.02
N ALA A 206 13.22 0.53 9.01
CA ALA A 206 11.84 0.06 8.83
C ALA A 206 11.69 -1.11 7.84
N ASN A 207 12.75 -1.90 7.61
CA ASN A 207 12.66 -3.10 6.78
C ASN A 207 12.38 -4.33 7.65
N SER A 208 11.77 -5.36 7.06
CA SER A 208 11.52 -6.65 7.69
C SER A 208 12.28 -7.77 6.99
N PHE A 209 13.22 -8.39 7.68
CA PHE A 209 14.05 -9.49 7.19
C PHE A 209 13.63 -10.81 7.82
N VAL A 210 13.08 -11.71 7.01
CA VAL A 210 12.46 -12.95 7.46
C VAL A 210 13.11 -14.18 6.85
N SER A 211 13.72 -15.01 7.68
CA SER A 211 14.30 -16.32 7.31
C SER A 211 15.24 -16.28 6.10
N ASN A 212 16.02 -15.21 5.96
CA ASN A 212 17.06 -15.12 4.95
C ASN A 212 18.34 -15.83 5.41
N ASN A 213 19.19 -16.24 4.48
CA ASN A 213 20.48 -16.88 4.73
C ASN A 213 20.39 -18.10 5.66
N GLY A 214 19.28 -18.85 5.58
CA GLY A 214 19.04 -20.01 6.46
C GLY A 214 18.68 -19.66 7.91
N ALA A 215 18.44 -18.38 8.24
CA ALA A 215 18.07 -17.95 9.57
C ALA A 215 16.81 -18.68 10.08
N ALA A 216 16.93 -19.23 11.28
CA ALA A 216 15.85 -19.93 11.98
C ALA A 216 15.13 -18.99 12.95
N ALA A 217 14.35 -19.53 13.89
CA ALA A 217 13.62 -18.73 14.87
C ALA A 217 14.50 -18.08 15.97
N ARG A 218 15.82 -18.31 15.93
CA ARG A 218 16.79 -17.73 16.87
C ARG A 218 18.05 -17.39 16.10
N TYR A 219 18.65 -16.27 16.50
CA TYR A 219 19.89 -15.79 15.93
C TYR A 219 21.00 -16.82 16.02
N ASP A 220 21.70 -16.95 14.91
CA ASP A 220 22.88 -17.76 14.73
C ASP A 220 23.87 -16.94 13.91
N ALA A 221 25.06 -16.73 14.47
CA ALA A 221 26.12 -15.98 13.80
C ALA A 221 26.60 -16.65 12.51
N ALA A 222 26.31 -17.94 12.30
CA ALA A 222 26.57 -18.61 11.02
C ALA A 222 25.51 -18.29 9.93
N HIS A 223 24.37 -17.72 10.32
CA HIS A 223 23.23 -17.44 9.43
C HIS A 223 22.70 -15.99 9.60
N PRO A 224 23.55 -14.95 9.57
CA PRO A 224 23.11 -13.57 9.68
C PRO A 224 22.23 -13.20 8.48
N GLN A 225 21.16 -12.44 8.73
CA GLN A 225 20.22 -12.06 7.66
C GLN A 225 20.69 -10.86 6.84
N ALA A 226 21.72 -10.14 7.29
CA ALA A 226 22.32 -9.02 6.58
C ALA A 226 23.85 -9.08 6.62
N TYR A 227 24.47 -8.42 5.65
CA TYR A 227 25.91 -8.27 5.56
C TYR A 227 26.25 -6.81 5.26
N ASP A 228 27.14 -6.23 6.07
CA ASP A 228 27.59 -4.86 5.92
C ASP A 228 29.01 -4.66 6.48
N LEU A 229 29.95 -4.28 5.60
CA LEU A 229 31.32 -3.89 5.97
C LEU A 229 31.57 -2.37 5.92
N GLY A 230 30.53 -1.60 5.62
CA GLY A 230 30.61 -0.16 5.42
C GLY A 230 30.20 0.66 6.63
N THR A 231 30.22 1.98 6.46
CA THR A 231 29.63 2.94 7.40
C THR A 231 28.22 3.27 6.92
N ASN A 232 27.21 2.61 7.47
CA ASN A 232 25.81 2.81 7.11
C ASN A 232 24.94 2.99 8.36
N GLU A 233 23.81 3.66 8.20
CA GLU A 233 22.84 3.90 9.25
C GLU A 233 21.72 2.85 9.18
N TRP A 234 21.53 2.07 10.25
CA TRP A 234 20.57 0.97 10.32
C TRP A 234 19.27 1.31 11.07
N SER A 235 19.14 2.58 11.44
CA SER A 235 17.97 3.14 12.08
C SER A 235 17.85 4.63 11.77
N ARG A 236 16.66 5.20 11.97
CA ARG A 236 16.46 6.65 11.89
C ARG A 236 15.32 7.10 12.77
N GLY A 237 15.57 8.10 13.61
CA GLY A 237 14.55 8.68 14.48
C GLY A 237 13.88 7.65 15.42
N GLY A 238 14.64 6.64 15.88
CA GLY A 238 14.13 5.54 16.70
C GLY A 238 13.36 4.45 15.92
N VAL A 239 13.31 4.53 14.59
CA VAL A 239 12.75 3.48 13.73
C VAL A 239 13.87 2.55 13.28
N ASN A 240 13.78 1.27 13.65
CA ASN A 240 14.78 0.23 13.37
C ASN A 240 14.31 -0.72 12.26
N ASN A 241 15.14 -1.71 11.93
CA ASN A 241 14.74 -2.88 11.14
C ASN A 241 14.26 -4.03 12.02
N GLU A 242 13.42 -4.90 11.45
CA GLU A 242 12.89 -6.09 12.08
C GLU A 242 13.57 -7.36 11.54
N TRP A 243 13.85 -8.30 12.43
CA TRP A 243 14.58 -9.53 12.11
C TRP A 243 13.87 -10.74 12.71
N SER A 244 13.50 -11.72 11.88
CA SER A 244 12.73 -12.89 12.34
C SER A 244 13.43 -13.79 13.37
N ASP A 245 14.75 -13.68 13.48
CA ASP A 245 15.62 -14.49 14.34
C ASP A 245 16.11 -13.71 15.58
N TRP A 246 15.81 -12.41 15.68
CA TRP A 246 16.26 -11.55 16.76
C TRP A 246 15.08 -11.06 17.59
N THR A 247 15.13 -11.37 18.88
CA THR A 247 14.08 -11.02 19.84
C THR A 247 14.62 -10.24 21.02
N SER A 248 15.86 -9.73 20.94
CA SER A 248 16.43 -8.86 21.96
C SER A 248 16.05 -7.41 21.69
N ASP A 249 16.02 -6.61 22.75
CA ASP A 249 15.96 -5.15 22.66
C ASP A 249 17.34 -4.54 22.28
N ASP A 250 18.38 -5.38 22.22
CA ASP A 250 19.73 -5.03 21.79
C ASP A 250 19.86 -4.93 20.26
N ILE A 251 20.97 -4.33 19.82
CA ILE A 251 21.38 -4.21 18.41
C ILE A 251 21.52 -5.60 17.76
N TYR A 252 21.00 -5.76 16.54
CA TYR A 252 21.21 -6.97 15.75
C TYR A 252 22.72 -7.16 15.48
N PRO A 253 23.35 -8.29 15.84
CA PRO A 253 24.79 -8.43 15.73
C PRO A 253 25.20 -8.61 14.27
N TYR A 254 25.89 -7.61 13.73
CA TYR A 254 26.43 -7.62 12.37
C TYR A 254 27.64 -8.56 12.26
N GLU A 255 27.70 -9.40 11.24
CA GLU A 255 28.99 -9.90 10.74
C GLU A 255 29.55 -8.85 9.76
N GLY A 256 30.22 -7.80 10.29
CA GLY A 256 30.99 -6.92 9.40
C GLY A 256 31.50 -5.50 9.78
N SER A 257 31.30 -4.93 10.96
CA SER A 257 31.96 -3.68 11.45
C SER A 257 31.83 -2.36 10.64
N ALA A 258 31.02 -1.39 11.11
CA ALA A 258 31.43 -0.22 11.92
C ALA A 258 30.28 0.80 12.12
N ALA A 259 29.86 1.01 13.38
CA ALA A 259 29.28 2.25 13.92
C ALA A 259 27.83 2.67 13.56
N ALA A 260 26.84 1.76 13.59
CA ALA A 260 25.43 2.16 13.71
C ALA A 260 24.98 2.16 15.19
N ASP A 261 24.60 3.33 15.71
CA ASP A 261 23.82 3.47 16.95
C ASP A 261 22.35 3.15 16.61
N ASP A 262 21.88 1.97 17.00
CA ASP A 262 20.46 1.61 16.85
C ASP A 262 19.70 1.98 18.13
N LEU A 263 18.86 3.01 18.06
CA LEU A 263 18.03 3.43 19.19
C LEU A 263 16.70 2.66 19.16
N ALA A 264 16.46 1.93 20.25
CA ALA A 264 15.31 1.06 20.50
C ALA A 264 13.94 1.60 20.07
N ASN A 265 13.04 0.68 19.70
CA ASN A 265 11.61 0.87 19.91
C ASN A 265 10.92 -0.49 20.12
N THR A 266 10.54 -0.77 21.37
CA THR A 266 9.43 -1.67 21.67
C THR A 266 8.15 -0.85 21.59
N LEU A 267 7.19 -1.26 20.76
CA LEU A 267 5.80 -0.87 21.01
C LEU A 267 5.37 -1.62 22.29
N PRO A 268 4.89 -0.94 23.34
CA PRO A 268 4.44 -1.61 24.54
C PRO A 268 3.28 -2.56 24.18
N MET A 269 3.30 -3.76 24.76
CA MET A 269 2.31 -4.83 24.51
C MET A 269 0.85 -4.38 24.74
N ASP A 270 0.65 -3.29 25.50
CA ASP A 270 -0.64 -2.65 25.75
C ASP A 270 -1.26 -2.03 24.48
N ASP A 271 -0.45 -1.63 23.50
CA ASP A 271 -0.91 -1.07 22.20
C ASP A 271 -1.23 -2.16 21.16
N LEU A 272 -0.82 -3.41 21.39
CA LEU A 272 -1.12 -4.57 20.52
C LEU A 272 -2.42 -5.29 20.90
N LEU A 273 -2.89 -5.14 22.14
CA LEU A 273 -4.13 -5.75 22.61
C LEU A 273 -5.39 -5.33 21.82
N PRO A 274 -5.56 -4.06 21.41
CA PRO A 274 -6.67 -3.64 20.55
C PRO A 274 -6.62 -4.31 19.18
N ILE A 275 -5.42 -4.40 18.58
CA ILE A 275 -5.20 -4.95 17.24
C ILE A 275 -5.47 -6.47 17.24
N LEU A 276 -4.95 -7.19 18.23
CA LEU A 276 -5.19 -8.64 18.38
C LEU A 276 -6.66 -8.97 18.67
N ALA A 277 -7.38 -8.10 19.39
CA ALA A 277 -8.82 -8.26 19.64
C ALA A 277 -9.63 -8.08 18.35
N VAL A 278 -9.30 -7.09 17.52
CA VAL A 278 -9.97 -6.84 16.23
C VAL A 278 -9.74 -8.01 15.25
N VAL A 279 -8.50 -8.49 15.14
CA VAL A 279 -8.16 -9.66 14.29
C VAL A 279 -8.85 -10.93 14.78
N GLY A 280 -8.90 -11.15 16.11
CA GLY A 280 -9.61 -12.27 16.72
C GLY A 280 -11.12 -12.28 16.41
N VAL A 281 -11.77 -11.11 16.46
CA VAL A 281 -13.20 -10.96 16.12
C VAL A 281 -13.43 -11.21 14.63
N GLY A 282 -12.54 -10.73 13.75
CA GLY A 282 -12.62 -10.98 12.30
C GLY A 282 -12.53 -12.46 11.93
N ILE A 283 -11.61 -13.20 12.56
CA ILE A 283 -11.45 -14.65 12.35
C ILE A 283 -12.69 -15.42 12.83
N ILE A 284 -13.26 -15.07 13.99
CA ILE A 284 -14.48 -15.71 14.51
C ILE A 284 -15.67 -15.47 13.58
N ALA A 285 -15.80 -14.27 13.03
CA ALA A 285 -16.86 -13.94 12.07
C ALA A 285 -16.71 -14.74 10.77
N LEU A 286 -15.48 -14.87 10.24
CA LEU A 286 -15.19 -15.68 9.05
C LEU A 286 -15.48 -17.17 9.27
N VAL A 287 -15.11 -17.73 10.42
CA VAL A 287 -15.41 -19.12 10.78
C VAL A 287 -16.93 -19.35 10.90
N ALA A 288 -17.66 -18.40 11.46
CA ALA A 288 -19.12 -18.47 11.56
C ALA A 288 -19.80 -18.40 10.17
N VAL A 289 -19.32 -17.53 9.27
CA VAL A 289 -19.81 -17.44 7.89
C VAL A 289 -19.50 -18.73 7.12
N ALA A 290 -18.29 -19.27 7.24
CA ALA A 290 -17.90 -20.54 6.63
C ALA A 290 -18.77 -21.70 7.13
N ALA A 291 -19.05 -21.78 8.44
CA ALA A 291 -19.92 -22.79 9.02
C ALA A 291 -21.38 -22.70 8.50
N VAL A 292 -21.89 -21.48 8.28
CA VAL A 292 -23.22 -21.24 7.71
C VAL A 292 -23.27 -21.65 6.23
N LEU A 293 -22.23 -21.33 5.45
CA LEU A 293 -22.13 -21.71 4.03
C LEU A 293 -21.99 -23.23 3.85
N ILE A 294 -21.23 -23.91 4.72
CA ILE A 294 -21.12 -25.37 4.73
C ILE A 294 -22.47 -26.03 5.10
N LYS A 295 -23.25 -25.43 6.02
CA LYS A 295 -24.62 -25.89 6.33
C LYS A 295 -25.57 -25.71 5.15
N ARG A 296 -25.44 -24.64 4.36
CA ARG A 296 -26.25 -24.41 3.14
C ARG A 296 -25.91 -25.41 2.02
N LYS A 297 -24.65 -25.80 1.86
CA LYS A 297 -24.22 -26.76 0.81
C LYS A 297 -24.79 -28.17 1.02
N LYS A 298 -25.18 -28.54 2.24
CA LYS A 298 -25.86 -29.82 2.54
C LYS A 298 -27.37 -29.83 2.22
N VAL A 299 -27.98 -28.69 1.90
CA VAL A 299 -29.45 -28.58 1.70
C VAL A 299 -29.85 -28.58 0.22
N THR A 300 -28.90 -28.46 -0.72
CA THR A 300 -29.18 -28.50 -2.17
C THR A 300 -28.50 -29.71 -2.82
N GLY A 301 -29.08 -30.90 -2.65
CA GLY A 301 -28.82 -32.06 -3.51
C GLY A 301 -29.88 -32.15 -4.63
N PRO A 302 -29.56 -32.72 -5.81
CA PRO A 302 -30.39 -32.63 -7.00
C PRO A 302 -31.68 -33.47 -6.90
N SER A 303 -32.79 -32.88 -7.34
CA SER A 303 -34.07 -33.58 -7.56
C SER A 303 -33.91 -34.61 -8.69
N GLN A 304 -34.10 -35.89 -8.39
CA GLN A 304 -34.15 -36.93 -9.41
C GLN A 304 -35.43 -36.83 -10.24
N GLY A 305 -35.26 -36.67 -11.55
CA GLY A 305 -36.29 -36.99 -12.54
C GLY A 305 -36.24 -38.47 -12.89
N GLY A 306 -37.41 -39.12 -13.02
CA GLY A 306 -37.49 -40.51 -13.40
C GLY A 306 -38.91 -41.03 -13.58
N VAL A 307 -39.43 -40.85 -14.80
CA VAL A 307 -40.29 -41.76 -15.60
C VAL A 307 -41.67 -42.17 -15.05
N GLN A 308 -42.71 -41.85 -15.83
CA GLN A 308 -44.01 -42.53 -15.81
C GLN A 308 -44.26 -43.15 -17.19
N PRO A 309 -44.78 -44.40 -17.30
CA PRO A 309 -45.44 -44.85 -18.51
C PRO A 309 -46.92 -45.22 -18.29
N SER A 310 -47.71 -44.86 -19.31
CA SER A 310 -48.97 -45.48 -19.81
C SER A 310 -50.19 -45.67 -18.89
N ALA A 311 -51.31 -45.04 -19.29
CA ALA A 311 -52.69 -45.49 -19.04
C ALA A 311 -53.12 -46.49 -20.17
N PRO A 312 -54.28 -47.20 -20.16
CA PRO A 312 -55.55 -46.96 -19.41
C PRO A 312 -56.29 -48.30 -19.03
N PRO A 313 -57.65 -48.48 -18.89
CA PRO A 313 -58.79 -47.56 -18.66
C PRO A 313 -59.87 -48.03 -17.60
N VAL A 314 -60.90 -47.18 -17.38
CA VAL A 314 -62.31 -47.41 -16.92
C VAL A 314 -62.64 -47.65 -15.42
N GLN A 315 -63.39 -46.72 -14.77
CA GLN A 315 -64.81 -46.84 -14.35
C GLN A 315 -65.32 -45.65 -13.47
N HIS A 316 -66.47 -45.11 -13.87
CA HIS A 316 -67.39 -44.19 -13.15
C HIS A 316 -68.34 -45.00 -12.23
N PRO A 317 -69.27 -44.42 -11.42
CA PRO A 317 -69.36 -43.13 -10.69
C PRO A 317 -69.92 -43.32 -9.24
N THR A 318 -70.36 -42.20 -8.61
CA THR A 318 -71.26 -42.03 -7.42
C THR A 318 -70.57 -41.88 -6.05
N ALA A 319 -71.13 -41.19 -5.05
CA ALA A 319 -71.90 -39.95 -4.91
C ALA A 319 -72.05 -39.74 -3.38
N GLY A 320 -71.99 -38.48 -2.91
CA GLY A 320 -72.62 -38.05 -1.66
C GLY A 320 -71.78 -38.15 -0.38
N GLY A 321 -71.76 -37.05 0.38
CA GLY A 321 -71.36 -37.04 1.79
C GLY A 321 -70.62 -35.78 2.23
N ALA A 322 -71.36 -34.69 2.42
CA ALA A 322 -70.85 -33.49 3.09
C ALA A 322 -70.58 -33.77 4.58
N VAL A 323 -69.37 -33.48 5.07
CA VAL A 323 -69.09 -33.27 6.50
C VAL A 323 -68.13 -32.10 6.68
N THR A 324 -68.52 -31.23 7.59
CA THR A 324 -68.04 -29.89 7.99
C THR A 324 -66.54 -29.72 8.25
N PRO A 325 -65.97 -28.51 8.08
CA PRO A 325 -64.57 -28.23 8.40
C PRO A 325 -64.35 -28.07 9.93
N PRO A 326 -63.23 -28.58 10.48
CA PRO A 326 -62.82 -28.32 11.87
C PRO A 326 -62.13 -26.94 12.00
N PRO A 327 -62.01 -26.39 13.22
CA PRO A 327 -61.88 -24.96 13.46
C PRO A 327 -60.49 -24.38 13.14
N MET A 328 -60.47 -23.08 12.82
CA MET A 328 -59.27 -22.28 12.60
C MET A 328 -58.30 -22.41 13.79
N LYS A 329 -57.11 -22.98 13.54
CA LYS A 329 -55.95 -22.82 14.42
C LYS A 329 -55.49 -21.36 14.34
N ALA A 330 -55.46 -20.68 15.49
CA ALA A 330 -54.86 -19.37 15.65
C ALA A 330 -53.42 -19.33 15.05
N PRO A 331 -53.00 -18.23 14.42
CA PRO A 331 -51.66 -18.16 13.85
C PRO A 331 -50.63 -18.29 14.98
N LYS A 332 -49.73 -19.27 14.86
CA LYS A 332 -48.55 -19.38 15.72
C LYS A 332 -47.80 -18.04 15.66
N LYS A 333 -47.68 -17.36 16.80
CA LYS A 333 -46.77 -16.23 16.98
C LYS A 333 -45.38 -16.68 16.53
N ARG A 334 -44.92 -16.22 15.35
CA ARG A 334 -43.51 -16.34 14.95
C ARG A 334 -42.72 -15.55 15.99
N THR A 335 -41.94 -16.24 16.80
CA THR A 335 -40.97 -15.65 17.71
C THR A 335 -39.85 -15.04 16.87
N TRP A 336 -39.81 -13.71 16.79
CA TRP A 336 -38.86 -12.86 16.04
C TRP A 336 -37.44 -12.84 16.61
N ILE A 337 -37.04 -13.85 17.38
CA ILE A 337 -35.74 -13.90 18.05
C ILE A 337 -34.57 -14.07 17.05
N PRO A 338 -34.67 -14.84 15.96
CA PRO A 338 -33.56 -14.96 15.00
C PRO A 338 -33.30 -13.67 14.20
N ALA A 339 -34.33 -12.87 13.93
CA ALA A 339 -34.21 -11.62 13.18
C ALA A 339 -33.58 -10.49 14.01
N LEU A 340 -33.83 -10.49 15.32
CA LEU A 340 -33.19 -9.57 16.27
C LEU A 340 -31.69 -9.89 16.45
N VAL A 341 -31.33 -11.17 16.49
CA VAL A 341 -29.91 -11.60 16.59
C VAL A 341 -29.18 -11.41 15.26
N LEU A 342 -29.80 -11.72 14.11
CA LEU A 342 -29.21 -11.40 12.80
C LEU A 342 -29.08 -9.88 12.60
N GLY A 343 -30.08 -9.10 13.02
CA GLY A 343 -30.06 -7.65 12.94
C GLY A 343 -28.96 -7.04 13.81
N ALA A 344 -28.79 -7.52 15.04
CA ALA A 344 -27.74 -7.05 15.94
C ALA A 344 -26.34 -7.43 15.44
N VAL A 345 -26.15 -8.64 14.90
CA VAL A 345 -24.87 -9.06 14.32
C VAL A 345 -24.56 -8.31 13.03
N LEU A 346 -25.55 -8.04 12.18
CA LEU A 346 -25.35 -7.23 10.97
C LEU A 346 -25.01 -5.78 11.32
N VAL A 347 -25.64 -5.21 12.36
CA VAL A 347 -25.33 -3.86 12.85
C VAL A 347 -23.92 -3.78 13.43
N VAL A 348 -23.47 -4.78 14.19
CA VAL A 348 -22.10 -4.80 14.74
C VAL A 348 -21.06 -5.02 13.63
N VAL A 349 -21.32 -5.90 12.66
CA VAL A 349 -20.41 -6.13 11.52
C VAL A 349 -20.34 -4.90 10.61
N VAL A 350 -21.45 -4.18 10.42
CA VAL A 350 -21.49 -2.93 9.64
C VAL A 350 -20.83 -1.78 10.40
N LEU A 351 -21.00 -1.68 11.72
CA LEU A 351 -20.32 -0.66 12.54
C LEU A 351 -18.81 -0.90 12.62
N VAL A 352 -18.38 -2.17 12.70
CA VAL A 352 -16.95 -2.53 12.71
C VAL A 352 -16.33 -2.32 11.33
N ALA A 353 -17.00 -2.70 10.24
CA ALA A 353 -16.53 -2.43 8.88
C ALA A 353 -16.47 -0.92 8.57
N ALA A 354 -17.44 -0.14 9.04
CA ALA A 354 -17.46 1.32 8.90
C ALA A 354 -16.38 2.03 9.73
N SER A 355 -15.92 1.42 10.84
CA SER A 355 -14.83 1.98 11.65
C SER A 355 -13.43 1.71 11.08
N THR A 356 -13.29 0.75 10.17
CA THR A 356 -11.99 0.34 9.58
C THR A 356 -11.83 0.73 8.10
N MET A 357 -12.93 1.06 7.43
CA MET A 357 -12.97 1.49 6.03
C MET A 357 -14.04 2.57 5.98
N GLY A 358 -13.67 3.84 5.83
CA GLY A 358 -14.58 5.00 5.94
C GLY A 358 -15.67 5.12 4.86
N TRP A 359 -16.31 4.02 4.44
CA TRP A 359 -17.28 3.96 3.36
C TRP A 359 -18.48 3.05 3.72
N LEU A 360 -19.58 3.62 4.23
CA LEU A 360 -20.80 3.86 3.42
C LEU A 360 -22.02 4.32 4.27
N PRO A 361 -22.89 5.19 3.71
CA PRO A 361 -24.02 5.84 4.37
C PRO A 361 -25.30 5.01 4.28
N ILE A 362 -26.08 4.90 5.37
CA ILE A 362 -27.52 4.58 5.27
C ILE A 362 -28.32 5.39 6.29
N GLY A 363 -29.08 6.33 5.77
CA GLY A 363 -30.13 7.03 6.48
C GLY A 363 -30.54 8.26 5.72
N SER A 364 -31.64 8.16 4.96
CA SER A 364 -32.39 9.28 4.40
C SER A 364 -32.99 10.16 5.50
N GLY A 365 -32.14 10.70 6.36
CA GLY A 365 -32.43 11.86 7.17
C GLY A 365 -32.19 13.06 6.28
N LYS A 366 -33.22 13.89 6.08
CA LYS A 366 -32.97 15.29 5.74
C LYS A 366 -31.84 15.76 6.66
N LEU A 367 -30.75 16.25 6.05
CA LEU A 367 -29.66 16.93 6.75
C LEU A 367 -30.26 18.11 7.51
N THR A 368 -30.70 17.87 8.74
CA THR A 368 -30.98 18.92 9.71
C THR A 368 -29.68 19.16 10.45
N GLY A 369 -28.68 19.72 9.75
CA GLY A 369 -27.44 20.16 10.40
C GLY A 369 -26.21 20.34 9.52
N ALA A 370 -26.02 19.59 8.42
CA ALA A 370 -24.82 19.77 7.58
C ALA A 370 -24.84 21.16 6.95
N ARG A 371 -23.84 21.97 7.32
CA ARG A 371 -23.61 23.27 6.70
C ARG A 371 -23.14 23.00 5.28
N ASP A 372 -23.77 23.64 4.30
CA ASP A 372 -23.31 23.60 2.92
C ASP A 372 -21.95 24.29 2.83
N ILE A 373 -20.89 23.49 2.71
CA ILE A 373 -19.51 23.96 2.58
C ILE A 373 -19.11 24.22 1.12
N GLY A 374 -20.03 24.07 0.17
CA GLY A 374 -19.76 24.25 -1.25
C GLY A 374 -19.49 25.70 -1.63
N GLY A 375 -18.74 25.87 -2.71
CA GLY A 375 -18.36 27.18 -3.23
C GLY A 375 -16.93 27.57 -2.88
N GLN A 376 -16.68 28.87 -2.90
CA GLN A 376 -15.35 29.46 -2.79
C GLN A 376 -15.09 29.96 -1.37
N TRP A 377 -13.85 29.74 -0.94
CA TRP A 377 -13.32 30.10 0.37
C TRP A 377 -11.98 30.78 0.17
N GLU A 378 -11.71 31.83 0.92
CA GLU A 378 -10.50 32.62 0.80
C GLU A 378 -9.90 32.91 2.17
N GLY A 379 -8.58 33.00 2.25
CA GLY A 379 -7.92 33.41 3.48
C GLY A 379 -6.42 33.19 3.43
N THR A 380 -5.84 32.71 4.53
CA THR A 380 -4.38 32.63 4.68
C THR A 380 -3.94 31.31 5.33
N ALA A 381 -2.72 30.89 5.04
CA ALA A 381 -2.08 29.76 5.70
C ALA A 381 -0.67 30.13 6.17
N THR A 382 -0.29 29.62 7.34
CA THR A 382 1.11 29.57 7.80
C THR A 382 1.52 28.12 7.99
N TYR A 383 2.53 27.67 7.28
CA TYR A 383 2.95 26.27 7.27
C TYR A 383 4.43 26.17 6.99
N TRP A 384 4.98 24.96 7.02
CA TRP A 384 6.36 24.72 6.67
C TRP A 384 6.48 23.53 5.72
N SER A 385 7.49 23.60 4.86
CA SER A 385 8.04 22.43 4.23
C SER A 385 9.18 21.89 5.09
N TYR A 386 9.32 20.57 5.05
CA TYR A 386 10.37 19.86 5.77
C TYR A 386 11.58 19.65 4.84
N ASN A 387 12.79 19.66 5.41
CA ASN A 387 14.00 19.25 4.67
C ASN A 387 14.07 17.72 4.60
N ILE A 388 15.00 17.21 3.81
CA ILE A 388 15.32 15.77 3.70
C ILE A 388 15.65 15.09 5.06
N TYR A 389 15.83 15.88 6.13
CA TYR A 389 16.10 15.40 7.49
C TYR A 389 14.87 15.31 8.40
N GLY A 390 13.72 15.89 8.04
CA GLY A 390 12.53 15.93 8.89
C GLY A 390 12.40 17.16 9.76
N GLU A 391 13.25 18.14 9.54
CA GLU A 391 13.24 19.40 10.27
C GLU A 391 12.46 20.44 9.48
N LYS A 392 11.80 21.36 10.20
CA LYS A 392 11.15 22.53 9.58
C LYS A 392 12.24 23.32 8.86
N ALA A 393 12.13 23.45 7.54
CA ALA A 393 13.21 23.98 6.73
C ALA A 393 12.87 25.31 6.06
N LEU A 394 11.61 25.49 5.69
CA LEU A 394 11.10 26.75 5.17
C LEU A 394 9.77 27.07 5.86
N LEU A 395 9.67 28.21 6.52
CA LEU A 395 8.39 28.76 6.97
C LEU A 395 7.75 29.50 5.80
N ILE A 396 6.50 29.22 5.52
CA ILE A 396 5.77 29.71 4.36
C ILE A 396 4.48 30.37 4.83
N GLU A 397 4.21 31.55 4.29
CA GLU A 397 2.95 32.26 4.44
C GLU A 397 2.30 32.41 3.06
N ALA A 398 1.04 32.02 2.93
CA ALA A 398 0.33 32.04 1.66
C ALA A 398 -1.08 32.62 1.79
N ASN A 399 -1.55 33.26 0.73
CA ASN A 399 -2.98 33.49 0.51
C ASN A 399 -3.57 32.18 -0.03
N VAL A 400 -4.75 31.81 0.44
CA VAL A 400 -5.39 30.54 0.11
C VAL A 400 -6.72 30.80 -0.58
N GLU A 401 -6.94 30.15 -1.72
CA GLU A 401 -8.24 30.07 -2.40
C GLU A 401 -8.63 28.59 -2.47
N MET A 402 -9.80 28.24 -1.93
CA MET A 402 -10.32 26.87 -1.92
C MET A 402 -11.70 26.83 -2.57
N LYS A 403 -11.88 25.95 -3.54
CA LYS A 403 -13.16 25.75 -4.26
C LYS A 403 -13.64 24.33 -4.06
N LEU A 404 -14.82 24.18 -3.46
CA LEU A 404 -15.40 22.89 -3.09
C LEU A 404 -16.70 22.61 -3.87
N THR A 405 -16.82 21.37 -4.33
CA THR A 405 -18.02 20.79 -4.92
C THR A 405 -18.46 19.59 -4.08
N LEU A 406 -19.73 19.55 -3.69
CA LEU A 406 -20.27 18.48 -2.84
C LEU A 406 -21.11 17.49 -3.65
N ASN A 407 -20.91 16.20 -3.37
CA ASN A 407 -21.78 15.13 -3.80
C ASN A 407 -22.06 14.17 -2.63
N GLY A 408 -23.01 14.53 -1.78
CA GLY A 408 -23.27 13.81 -0.53
C GLY A 408 -22.19 14.12 0.52
N ASN A 409 -21.55 13.10 1.08
CA ASN A 409 -20.39 13.23 1.98
C ASN A 409 -19.05 13.27 1.22
N HIS A 410 -19.07 13.08 -0.11
CA HIS A 410 -17.89 13.19 -0.95
C HIS A 410 -17.70 14.64 -1.40
N VAL A 411 -16.48 15.15 -1.28
CA VAL A 411 -16.11 16.51 -1.63
C VAL A 411 -14.95 16.49 -2.62
N THR A 412 -15.13 17.16 -3.74
CA THR A 412 -14.08 17.39 -4.73
C THR A 412 -13.79 18.86 -4.89
N GLY A 413 -12.60 19.21 -5.36
CA GLY A 413 -12.24 20.62 -5.46
C GLY A 413 -10.77 20.88 -5.71
N ILE A 414 -10.38 22.12 -5.49
CA ILE A 414 -8.99 22.58 -5.52
C ILE A 414 -8.72 23.50 -4.34
N ILE A 415 -7.48 23.49 -3.87
CA ILE A 415 -6.93 24.50 -2.97
C ILE A 415 -5.65 25.04 -3.59
N ASP A 416 -5.64 26.35 -3.82
CA ASP A 416 -4.54 27.14 -4.34
C ASP A 416 -3.93 27.96 -3.20
N MET A 417 -2.61 27.86 -3.02
CA MET A 417 -1.82 28.57 -2.03
C MET A 417 -0.82 29.47 -2.75
N ASP A 418 -1.18 30.75 -2.88
CA ASP A 418 -0.31 31.78 -3.45
C ASP A 418 0.69 32.24 -2.39
N ILE A 419 1.94 31.82 -2.53
CA ILE A 419 3.00 32.05 -1.55
C ILE A 419 3.36 33.55 -1.51
N THR A 420 3.12 34.16 -0.34
CA THR A 420 3.40 35.57 -0.09
C THR A 420 4.76 35.82 0.56
N SER A 421 5.27 34.85 1.33
CA SER A 421 6.53 34.96 2.07
C SER A 421 7.13 33.58 2.30
N GLN A 422 8.47 33.53 2.27
CA GLN A 422 9.26 32.34 2.56
C GLN A 422 10.43 32.75 3.46
N THR A 423 10.51 32.17 4.64
CA THR A 423 11.58 32.40 5.61
C THR A 423 12.36 31.11 5.83
N PRO A 424 13.63 31.03 5.41
CA PRO A 424 14.48 29.87 5.68
C PRO A 424 14.62 29.64 7.19
N LEU A 425 14.40 28.40 7.62
CA LEU A 425 14.63 27.94 8.99
C LEU A 425 15.88 27.04 9.08
N SER A 426 16.39 26.59 7.93
CA SER A 426 17.56 25.72 7.78
C SER A 426 18.38 26.15 6.56
N ASP A 427 19.70 25.94 6.61
CA ASP A 427 20.62 26.18 5.48
C ASP A 427 20.63 25.05 4.44
N LEU A 428 19.78 24.03 4.64
CA LEU A 428 19.72 22.82 3.84
C LEU A 428 18.71 22.95 2.69
N TYR A 429 18.94 22.19 1.61
CA TYR A 429 18.09 22.23 0.41
C TYR A 429 16.65 21.83 0.72
N VAL A 430 15.69 22.63 0.23
CA VAL A 430 14.25 22.42 0.39
C VAL A 430 13.62 22.45 -1.00
N LEU A 431 12.75 21.48 -1.31
CA LEU A 431 11.90 21.56 -2.48
C LEU A 431 10.85 22.66 -2.26
N GLU A 432 10.74 23.59 -3.21
CA GLU A 432 9.64 24.56 -3.19
C GLU A 432 8.31 23.81 -3.27
N PRO A 433 7.40 24.00 -2.31
CA PRO A 433 6.16 23.24 -2.32
C PRO A 433 5.25 23.73 -3.42
N ASP A 434 4.56 22.77 -4.04
CA ASP A 434 3.50 23.07 -4.99
C ASP A 434 2.41 23.86 -4.25
N GLY A 435 1.95 24.96 -4.85
CA GLY A 435 0.87 25.78 -4.31
C GLY A 435 -0.51 25.22 -4.68
N HIS A 436 -0.59 24.27 -5.62
CA HIS A 436 -1.85 23.79 -6.15
C HIS A 436 -2.13 22.35 -5.71
N PHE A 437 -3.27 22.11 -5.06
CA PHE A 437 -3.67 20.78 -4.64
C PHE A 437 -5.09 20.42 -5.08
N GLN A 438 -5.26 19.20 -5.57
CA GLN A 438 -6.58 18.62 -5.84
C GLN A 438 -7.18 18.06 -4.56
N ILE A 439 -8.47 18.29 -4.38
CA ILE A 439 -9.25 17.79 -3.26
C ILE A 439 -10.08 16.62 -3.77
N ASP A 440 -9.86 15.46 -3.14
CA ASP A 440 -10.73 14.29 -3.20
C ASP A 440 -10.87 13.76 -1.78
N GLY A 441 -11.94 14.16 -1.10
CA GLY A 441 -12.05 14.05 0.35
C GLY A 441 -13.43 13.63 0.84
N THR A 442 -13.50 13.35 2.14
CA THR A 442 -14.76 13.00 2.81
C THR A 442 -15.11 14.08 3.83
N TYR A 443 -16.35 14.56 3.79
CA TYR A 443 -16.92 15.53 4.72
C TYR A 443 -17.91 14.87 5.67
N GLU A 444 -17.59 14.89 6.97
CA GLU A 444 -18.42 14.31 8.02
C GLU A 444 -18.63 15.30 9.17
N SER A 445 -19.90 15.50 9.55
CA SER A 445 -20.36 16.53 10.50
C SER A 445 -19.92 17.95 10.12
N THR A 446 -18.70 18.33 10.49
CA THR A 446 -18.09 19.64 10.26
C THR A 446 -16.65 19.51 9.77
N THR A 447 -16.16 18.30 9.51
CA THR A 447 -14.76 18.06 9.19
C THR A 447 -14.63 17.53 7.77
N LEU A 448 -13.78 18.19 6.96
CA LEU A 448 -13.31 17.68 5.68
C LEU A 448 -11.89 17.15 5.88
N THR A 449 -11.64 15.91 5.46
CA THR A 449 -10.29 15.33 5.40
C THR A 449 -10.01 14.85 3.98
N PHE A 450 -8.83 15.17 3.48
CA PHE A 450 -8.30 14.64 2.23
C PHE A 450 -6.78 14.51 2.30
N GLU A 451 -6.22 13.63 1.49
CA GLU A 451 -4.79 13.45 1.37
C GLU A 451 -4.33 13.92 -0.01
N THR A 452 -3.17 14.55 -0.06
CA THR A 452 -2.48 14.88 -1.31
C THR A 452 -1.16 14.11 -1.35
N TYR A 453 -0.16 14.58 -2.11
CA TYR A 453 1.16 13.97 -2.09
C TYR A 453 1.79 14.09 -0.69
N LYS A 454 1.70 13.00 0.08
CA LYS A 454 2.33 12.81 1.39
C LYS A 454 1.92 13.83 2.47
N THR A 455 0.80 14.52 2.28
CA THR A 455 0.26 15.49 3.25
C THR A 455 -1.22 15.22 3.44
N GLU A 456 -1.66 15.08 4.70
CA GLU A 456 -3.06 15.09 5.07
C GLU A 456 -3.50 16.52 5.33
N PHE A 457 -4.64 16.90 4.76
CA PHE A 457 -5.34 18.12 5.07
C PHE A 457 -6.58 17.80 5.89
N ARG A 458 -6.76 18.51 7.01
CA ARG A 458 -7.95 18.40 7.84
C ARG A 458 -8.51 19.80 8.09
N PHE A 459 -9.75 20.04 7.68
CA PHE A 459 -10.47 21.30 7.85
C PHE A 459 -11.69 21.12 8.75
N GLU A 460 -11.89 22.05 9.68
CA GLU A 460 -13.11 22.19 10.48
C GLU A 460 -13.90 23.40 10.00
N PHE A 461 -15.16 23.19 9.61
CA PHE A 461 -16.04 24.20 9.05
C PHE A 461 -17.06 24.72 10.07
N LEU A 462 -17.14 26.05 10.13
CA LEU A 462 -18.21 26.83 10.72
C LEU A 462 -19.09 27.44 9.60
N THR A 463 -19.94 28.44 9.90
CA THR A 463 -21.00 28.91 8.96
C THR A 463 -20.37 29.66 7.79
N ASP A 464 -19.36 30.44 8.12
CA ASP A 464 -18.72 31.46 7.32
C ASP A 464 -17.19 31.42 7.48
N MET A 465 -16.68 30.46 8.25
CA MET A 465 -15.26 30.26 8.50
C MET A 465 -14.89 28.79 8.39
N ALA A 466 -13.65 28.51 7.99
CA ALA A 466 -13.03 27.19 8.09
C ALA A 466 -11.62 27.33 8.66
N THR A 467 -11.23 26.40 9.53
CA THR A 467 -9.86 26.31 10.05
C THR A 467 -9.24 24.98 9.65
N GLY A 468 -8.04 25.02 9.10
CA GLY A 468 -7.35 23.84 8.58
C GLY A 468 -6.00 23.59 9.22
N GLN A 469 -5.54 22.35 9.12
CA GLN A 469 -4.18 21.94 9.44
C GLN A 469 -3.63 21.00 8.38
N MET A 470 -2.31 21.00 8.24
CA MET A 470 -1.56 20.07 7.40
C MET A 470 -0.74 19.13 8.28
N THR A 471 -0.86 17.84 8.03
CA THR A 471 -0.05 16.81 8.68
C THR A 471 0.84 16.16 7.64
N ASN A 472 2.14 16.19 7.85
CA ASN A 472 3.08 15.47 7.00
C ASN A 472 2.89 13.96 7.22
N LEU A 473 2.45 13.25 6.18
CA LEU A 473 2.30 11.80 6.17
C LEU A 473 3.57 11.08 5.66
N ASP A 474 4.58 11.82 5.20
CA ASP A 474 5.83 11.26 4.73
C ASP A 474 6.70 10.78 5.90
N THR A 475 6.51 9.52 6.30
CA THR A 475 7.35 8.87 7.31
C THR A 475 8.77 8.54 6.82
N TYR A 476 9.10 8.75 5.54
CA TYR A 476 10.32 8.18 4.94
C TYR A 476 11.20 9.16 4.15
N ALA A 477 10.68 10.28 3.66
CA ALA A 477 11.47 11.26 2.91
C ALA A 477 11.19 12.73 3.28
N TYR A 478 10.48 13.02 4.36
CA TYR A 478 10.42 14.36 5.00
C TYR A 478 10.21 15.56 4.06
N LEU A 479 9.51 15.38 2.94
CA LEU A 479 9.27 16.42 1.93
C LEU A 479 7.80 16.84 1.86
N GLY A 480 6.98 16.42 2.82
CA GLY A 480 5.59 16.86 2.95
C GLY A 480 5.46 18.25 3.58
N LEU A 481 4.21 18.68 3.79
CA LEU A 481 3.89 19.93 4.46
C LEU A 481 3.41 19.67 5.88
N GLY A 482 3.71 20.60 6.78
CA GLY A 482 3.17 20.59 8.13
C GLY A 482 2.76 21.98 8.56
N SER A 483 1.79 22.04 9.46
CA SER A 483 1.37 23.31 10.08
C SER A 483 1.05 23.10 11.55
N GLU A 484 0.94 24.19 12.31
CA GLU A 484 0.31 24.12 13.61
C GLU A 484 -1.19 23.81 13.42
N PRO A 485 -1.88 23.25 14.44
CA PRO A 485 -3.32 23.09 14.39
C PRO A 485 -4.01 24.43 14.12
N SER A 486 -5.00 24.42 13.21
CA SER A 486 -5.75 25.61 12.79
C SER A 486 -4.94 26.70 12.11
N ALA A 487 -3.76 26.41 11.56
CA ALA A 487 -2.91 27.40 10.90
C ALA A 487 -3.38 27.87 9.51
N ILE A 488 -4.41 27.22 8.95
CA ILE A 488 -5.12 27.70 7.77
C ILE A 488 -6.42 28.35 8.24
N HIS A 489 -6.68 29.58 7.84
CA HIS A 489 -7.90 30.31 8.17
C HIS A 489 -8.58 30.76 6.89
N LEU A 490 -9.81 30.30 6.66
CA LEU A 490 -10.59 30.64 5.48
C LEU A 490 -11.92 31.27 5.90
N GLN A 491 -12.39 32.20 5.09
CA GLN A 491 -13.74 32.75 5.13
C GLN A 491 -14.45 32.42 3.82
N ARG A 492 -15.77 32.31 3.87
CA ARG A 492 -16.55 32.11 2.65
C ARG A 492 -16.51 33.40 1.81
N ALA A 493 -16.17 33.26 0.53
CA ALA A 493 -16.08 34.39 -0.41
C ALA A 493 -17.45 34.97 -0.79
#